data_AF-A0A653BRT9-F1
#
_entry.id   AF-A0A653BRT9-F1
#
_cell.length_a   1.000
_cell.length_b   1.000
_cell.length_c   1.000
_cell.angle_alpha   90.00
_cell.angle_beta   90.00
_cell.angle_gamma   90.00
#
_symmetry.space_group_name_H-M   'P 1'
#
loop_
_entity.id
_entity.type
_entity.pdbx_description
1 polymer ?
#
loop_
_entity_poly.entity_id
_entity_poly.type
_entity_poly.pdbx_seq_one_letter_code
_entity_poly.pdbx_strand_id
1 'polypeptide(L)'
;MTTINQKMVELIKSQRSHVCRTACQAVGHLFEYVKDTRRPEFDEIVDTLLAKTADANKFIRQDANLSLDCMVTHIPTFHAVRAICNKGPEHKNPLVRTAAARLLVCAVVIAGPRNVLNPQSNEFTRKRIIQHMVKFMDDRYQEIRRYGERLYKLLCKDRIFDLYLKRYLEKEVVVKIKQCVKVNNERT
;
A
#
# COMPACT_ATOMS: atom_id res chain seq x y z
N MET A 1 4.57 -17.44 -17.78
CA MET A 1 4.04 -16.78 -16.56
C MET A 1 2.74 -16.03 -16.78
N THR A 2 2.55 -15.31 -17.90
CA THR A 2 1.31 -14.57 -18.18
C THR A 2 0.05 -15.41 -17.96
N THR A 3 -0.01 -16.62 -18.53
CA THR A 3 -1.12 -17.58 -18.33
C THR A 3 -1.28 -18.03 -16.88
N ILE A 4 -0.16 -18.21 -16.15
CA ILE A 4 -0.20 -18.58 -14.73
C ILE A 4 -0.82 -17.45 -13.92
N ASN A 5 -0.33 -16.22 -14.09
CA ASN A 5 -0.84 -15.08 -13.33
C ASN A 5 -2.32 -14.79 -13.66
N GLN A 6 -2.72 -14.88 -14.92
CA GLN A 6 -4.14 -14.81 -15.33
C GLN A 6 -4.97 -15.87 -14.62
N LYS A 7 -4.48 -17.12 -14.57
CA LYS A 7 -5.20 -18.19 -13.88
C LYS A 7 -5.28 -17.97 -12.37
N MET A 8 -4.23 -17.44 -11.76
CA MET A 8 -4.25 -17.09 -10.32
C MET A 8 -5.31 -16.05 -10.01
N VAL A 9 -5.48 -15.03 -10.86
CA VAL A 9 -6.55 -14.04 -10.71
C VAL A 9 -7.93 -14.72 -10.71
N GLU A 10 -8.19 -15.60 -11.67
CA GLU A 10 -9.46 -16.35 -11.72
C GLU A 10 -9.68 -17.19 -10.46
N LEU A 11 -8.64 -17.88 -9.98
CA LEU A 11 -8.73 -18.75 -8.80
C LEU A 11 -8.95 -17.95 -7.51
N ILE A 12 -8.33 -16.77 -7.36
CA ILE A 12 -8.59 -15.87 -6.23
C ILE A 12 -10.03 -15.37 -6.26
N LYS A 13 -10.60 -15.10 -7.44
CA LYS A 13 -12.00 -14.66 -7.60
C LYS A 13 -13.02 -15.80 -7.40
N SER A 14 -12.58 -17.05 -7.21
CA SER A 14 -13.47 -18.19 -7.02
C SER A 14 -14.41 -18.02 -5.83
N GLN A 15 -15.68 -18.43 -6.01
CA GLN A 15 -16.67 -18.47 -4.93
C GLN A 15 -16.44 -19.64 -3.96
N ARG A 16 -15.65 -20.63 -4.36
CA ARG A 16 -15.29 -21.77 -3.50
C ARG A 16 -14.19 -21.32 -2.56
N SER A 17 -14.51 -21.18 -1.27
CA SER A 17 -13.59 -20.61 -0.28
C SER A 17 -12.25 -21.35 -0.23
N HIS A 18 -12.23 -22.68 -0.32
CA HIS A 18 -10.99 -23.45 -0.35
C HIS A 18 -10.09 -23.10 -1.54
N VAL A 19 -10.69 -22.91 -2.73
CA VAL A 19 -9.95 -22.55 -3.95
C VAL A 19 -9.36 -21.14 -3.82
N CYS A 20 -10.17 -20.18 -3.37
CA CYS A 20 -9.72 -18.80 -3.16
C CYS A 20 -8.57 -18.74 -2.15
N ARG A 21 -8.70 -19.40 -1.00
CA ARG A 21 -7.65 -19.44 0.04
C ARG A 21 -6.34 -20.03 -0.47
N THR A 22 -6.42 -21.19 -1.10
CA THR A 22 -5.23 -21.87 -1.67
C THR A 22 -4.55 -20.99 -2.71
N ALA A 23 -5.34 -20.29 -3.54
CA ALA A 23 -4.81 -19.36 -4.54
C ALA A 23 -4.11 -18.14 -3.89
N CYS A 24 -4.69 -17.55 -2.83
CA CYS A 24 -4.05 -16.47 -2.09
C CYS A 24 -2.67 -16.89 -1.54
N GLN A 25 -2.59 -18.07 -0.92
CA GLN A 25 -1.36 -18.62 -0.36
C GLN A 25 -0.32 -18.89 -1.45
N ALA A 26 -0.74 -19.54 -2.54
CA ALA A 26 0.14 -19.82 -3.67
C ALA A 26 0.68 -18.54 -4.32
N VAL A 27 -0.13 -17.47 -4.45
CA VAL A 27 0.37 -16.17 -4.91
C VAL A 27 1.41 -15.58 -3.94
N GLY A 28 1.25 -15.78 -2.63
CA GLY A 28 2.26 -15.37 -1.65
C GLY A 28 3.64 -15.97 -1.96
N HIS A 29 3.67 -17.27 -2.26
CA HIS A 29 4.89 -17.96 -2.70
C HIS A 29 5.39 -17.46 -4.07
N LEU A 30 4.49 -17.14 -5.00
CA LEU A 30 4.92 -16.54 -6.28
C LEU A 30 5.62 -15.19 -6.07
N PHE A 31 5.13 -14.36 -5.14
CA PHE A 31 5.82 -13.11 -4.79
C PHE A 31 7.19 -13.35 -4.17
N GLU A 32 7.33 -14.39 -3.34
CA GLU A 32 8.60 -14.71 -2.67
C GLU A 32 9.64 -15.29 -3.63
N TYR A 33 9.27 -16.29 -4.41
CA TYR A 33 10.22 -17.10 -5.19
C TYR A 33 10.31 -16.70 -6.66
N VAL A 34 9.19 -16.33 -7.28
CA VAL A 34 9.15 -16.07 -8.74
C VAL A 34 9.32 -14.58 -9.06
N LYS A 35 8.74 -13.69 -8.23
CA LYS A 35 8.91 -12.23 -8.32
C LYS A 35 8.53 -11.62 -9.68
N ASP A 36 7.58 -12.22 -10.39
CA ASP A 36 7.13 -11.69 -11.68
C ASP A 36 6.25 -10.45 -11.49
N THR A 37 6.74 -9.29 -11.93
CA THR A 37 6.08 -7.99 -11.79
C THR A 37 5.54 -7.43 -13.11
N ARG A 38 5.45 -8.27 -14.14
CA ARG A 38 4.92 -7.89 -15.47
C ARG A 38 3.46 -7.47 -15.38
N ARG A 39 3.14 -6.44 -16.16
CA ARG A 39 1.80 -5.87 -16.30
C ARG A 39 1.11 -6.46 -17.54
N PRO A 40 -0.23 -6.57 -17.52
CA PRO A 40 -1.14 -6.09 -16.47
C PRO A 40 -1.29 -7.04 -15.27
N GLU A 41 -0.85 -8.29 -15.37
CA GLU A 41 -1.27 -9.36 -14.47
C GLU A 41 -0.83 -9.14 -13.02
N PHE A 42 0.38 -8.62 -12.79
CA PHE A 42 0.84 -8.31 -11.44
C PHE A 42 -0.08 -7.29 -10.76
N ASP A 43 -0.44 -6.21 -11.46
CA ASP A 43 -1.29 -5.15 -10.91
C ASP A 43 -2.72 -5.70 -10.65
N GLU A 44 -3.23 -6.60 -11.50
CA GLU A 44 -4.55 -7.24 -11.31
C GLU A 44 -4.56 -8.25 -10.14
N ILE A 45 -3.49 -9.03 -9.95
CA ILE A 45 -3.35 -9.92 -8.78
C ILE A 45 -3.43 -9.10 -7.50
N VAL A 46 -2.66 -8.01 -7.41
CA VAL A 46 -2.61 -7.16 -6.21
C VAL A 46 -3.96 -6.52 -5.94
N ASP A 47 -4.63 -6.01 -6.98
CA ASP A 47 -5.99 -5.46 -6.86
C ASP A 47 -6.99 -6.49 -6.36
N THR A 48 -6.93 -7.71 -6.90
CA THR A 48 -7.82 -8.81 -6.51
C THR A 48 -7.57 -9.23 -5.06
N LEU A 49 -6.30 -9.36 -4.63
CA LEU A 49 -5.95 -9.64 -3.24
C LEU A 49 -6.38 -8.52 -2.29
N LEU A 50 -6.20 -7.25 -2.69
CA LEU A 50 -6.65 -6.10 -1.92
C LEU A 50 -8.17 -6.16 -1.67
N ALA A 51 -8.96 -6.48 -2.70
CA ALA A 51 -10.40 -6.69 -2.55
C ALA A 51 -10.72 -7.83 -1.57
N LYS A 52 -9.93 -8.91 -1.58
CA LYS A 52 -10.09 -10.05 -0.67
C LYS A 52 -9.71 -9.77 0.78
N THR A 53 -9.02 -8.67 1.09
CA THR A 53 -8.81 -8.24 2.48
C THR A 53 -10.11 -7.80 3.18
N ALA A 54 -11.19 -7.59 2.42
CA ALA A 54 -12.52 -7.25 2.91
C ALA A 54 -13.57 -8.35 2.66
N ASP A 55 -13.15 -9.58 2.35
CA ASP A 55 -14.04 -10.72 2.14
C ASP A 55 -14.85 -11.05 3.42
N ALA A 56 -16.06 -11.59 3.29
CA ALA A 56 -16.87 -11.99 4.44
C ALA A 56 -16.19 -13.11 5.26
N ASN A 57 -15.46 -14.01 4.59
CA ASN A 57 -14.74 -15.09 5.24
C ASN A 57 -13.43 -14.60 5.87
N LYS A 58 -13.31 -14.73 7.20
CA LYS A 58 -12.13 -14.29 7.95
C LYS A 58 -10.82 -14.97 7.50
N PHE A 59 -10.89 -16.23 7.07
CA PHE A 59 -9.72 -16.97 6.62
C PHE A 59 -9.25 -16.49 5.24
N ILE A 60 -10.18 -16.13 4.34
CA ILE A 60 -9.82 -15.49 3.06
C ILE A 60 -9.15 -14.14 3.32
N ARG A 61 -9.70 -13.32 4.23
CA ARG A 61 -9.08 -12.04 4.60
C ARG A 61 -7.65 -12.23 5.12
N GLN A 62 -7.45 -13.25 5.97
CA GLN A 62 -6.15 -13.57 6.53
C GLN A 62 -5.15 -14.00 5.45
N ASP A 63 -5.51 -14.98 4.62
CA ASP A 63 -4.65 -15.48 3.55
C ASP A 63 -4.31 -14.38 2.52
N ALA A 64 -5.27 -13.50 2.20
CA ALA A 64 -5.03 -12.35 1.32
C ALA A 64 -4.05 -11.34 1.93
N ASN A 65 -4.18 -11.03 3.23
CA ASN A 65 -3.23 -10.14 3.90
C ASN A 65 -1.82 -10.73 3.96
N LEU A 66 -1.69 -12.02 4.29
CA LEU A 66 -0.39 -12.70 4.31
C LEU A 66 0.29 -12.70 2.94
N SER A 67 -0.49 -12.92 1.87
CA SER A 67 0.00 -12.84 0.49
C SER A 67 0.53 -11.45 0.15
N LEU A 68 -0.21 -10.40 0.52
CA LEU A 68 0.21 -9.00 0.31
C LEU A 68 1.41 -8.61 1.19
N ASP A 69 1.55 -9.20 2.37
CA ASP A 69 2.72 -9.02 3.24
C ASP A 69 3.97 -9.65 2.62
N CYS A 70 3.83 -10.84 2.02
CA CYS A 70 4.91 -11.45 1.22
C CYS A 70 5.29 -10.55 0.04
N MET A 71 4.31 -9.95 -0.64
CA MET A 71 4.58 -9.02 -1.75
C MET A 71 5.46 -7.86 -1.30
N VAL A 72 5.06 -7.10 -0.26
CA VAL A 72 5.84 -5.92 0.18
C VAL A 72 7.22 -6.28 0.73
N THR A 73 7.40 -7.54 1.15
CA THR A 73 8.67 -8.06 1.66
C THR A 73 9.64 -8.45 0.54
N HIS A 74 9.15 -9.05 -0.55
CA HIS A 74 10.02 -9.67 -1.57
C HIS A 74 10.05 -8.97 -2.92
N ILE A 75 9.03 -8.16 -3.24
CA ILE A 75 8.93 -7.42 -4.50
C ILE A 75 9.59 -6.04 -4.37
N PRO A 76 10.36 -5.57 -5.37
CA PRO A 76 10.94 -4.23 -5.34
C PRO A 76 9.91 -3.14 -5.04
N THR A 77 10.25 -2.22 -4.12
CA THR A 77 9.33 -1.22 -3.58
C THR A 77 8.61 -0.40 -4.65
N PHE A 78 9.27 -0.09 -5.77
CA PHE A 78 8.65 0.63 -6.90
C PHE A 78 7.43 -0.12 -7.47
N HIS A 79 7.52 -1.44 -7.65
CA HIS A 79 6.41 -2.24 -8.16
C HIS A 79 5.30 -2.40 -7.14
N ALA A 80 5.65 -2.70 -5.88
CA ALA A 80 4.68 -2.85 -4.80
C ALA A 80 3.88 -1.55 -4.57
N VAL A 81 4.57 -0.40 -4.44
CA VAL A 81 3.91 0.91 -4.27
C VAL A 81 3.03 1.24 -5.46
N ARG A 82 3.49 1.02 -6.69
CA ARG A 82 2.68 1.24 -7.90
C ARG A 82 1.36 0.46 -7.84
N ALA A 83 1.43 -0.84 -7.54
CA ALA A 83 0.27 -1.71 -7.54
C ALA A 83 -0.70 -1.38 -6.39
N ILE A 84 -0.19 -1.20 -5.17
CA ILE A 84 -1.00 -0.81 -3.99
C ILE A 84 -1.74 0.49 -4.25
N CYS A 85 -1.01 1.51 -4.71
CA CYS A 85 -1.53 2.86 -4.89
C CYS A 85 -2.41 3.02 -6.14
N ASN A 86 -2.58 1.98 -6.97
CA ASN A 86 -3.41 2.07 -8.16
C ASN A 86 -4.91 2.18 -7.80
N LYS A 87 -5.39 1.31 -6.92
CA LYS A 87 -6.82 1.25 -6.53
C LYS A 87 -7.05 1.18 -5.03
N GLY A 88 -6.08 0.71 -4.24
CA GLY A 88 -6.22 0.52 -2.80
C GLY A 88 -6.69 1.76 -2.05
N PRO A 89 -6.00 2.92 -2.17
CA PRO A 89 -6.37 4.15 -1.46
C PRO A 89 -7.73 4.75 -1.87
N GLU A 90 -8.24 4.43 -3.06
CA GLU A 90 -9.52 4.93 -3.60
C GLU A 90 -10.69 3.96 -3.34
N HIS A 91 -10.44 2.79 -2.77
CA HIS A 91 -11.44 1.75 -2.67
C HIS A 91 -12.62 2.15 -1.77
N LYS A 92 -13.85 1.80 -2.14
CA LYS A 92 -15.06 2.18 -1.39
C LYS A 92 -15.12 1.53 0.01
N ASN A 93 -14.66 0.28 0.12
CA ASN A 93 -14.63 -0.45 1.39
C ASN A 93 -13.44 0.00 2.28
N PRO A 94 -13.68 0.43 3.54
CA PRO A 94 -12.63 0.87 4.45
C PRO A 94 -11.61 -0.20 4.82
N LEU A 95 -11.97 -1.49 4.84
CA LEU A 95 -11.03 -2.57 5.15
C LEU A 95 -9.94 -2.67 4.08
N VAL A 96 -10.30 -2.51 2.80
CA VAL A 96 -9.33 -2.48 1.68
C VAL A 96 -8.42 -1.27 1.78
N ARG A 97 -8.97 -0.08 2.07
CA ARG A 97 -8.15 1.12 2.28
C ARG A 97 -7.21 0.99 3.47
N THR A 98 -7.66 0.34 4.55
CA THR A 98 -6.85 0.03 5.74
C THR A 98 -5.68 -0.88 5.38
N ALA A 99 -5.93 -1.96 4.62
CA ALA A 99 -4.87 -2.83 4.12
C ALA A 99 -3.87 -2.06 3.24
N ALA A 100 -4.35 -1.23 2.31
CA ALA A 100 -3.49 -0.42 1.45
C ALA A 100 -2.61 0.58 2.26
N ALA A 101 -3.18 1.24 3.27
CA ALA A 101 -2.44 2.16 4.13
C ALA A 101 -1.37 1.43 4.96
N ARG A 102 -1.73 0.29 5.56
CA ARG A 102 -0.81 -0.58 6.31
C ARG A 102 0.33 -1.08 5.42
N LEU A 103 0.03 -1.60 4.23
CA LEU A 103 1.03 -2.10 3.29
C LEU A 103 1.96 -1.00 2.80
N LEU A 104 1.45 0.22 2.60
CA LEU A 104 2.30 1.36 2.22
C LEU A 104 3.27 1.75 3.36
N VAL A 105 2.83 1.69 4.62
CA VAL A 105 3.73 1.83 5.78
C VAL A 105 4.80 0.75 5.76
N CYS A 106 4.42 -0.52 5.58
CA CYS A 106 5.37 -1.64 5.51
C CYS A 106 6.40 -1.44 4.39
N ALA A 107 5.95 -1.06 3.19
CA ALA A 107 6.84 -0.80 2.05
C ALA A 107 7.87 0.31 2.35
N VAL A 108 7.45 1.39 3.02
CA VAL A 108 8.36 2.48 3.43
C VAL A 108 9.33 2.04 4.52
N VAL A 109 8.87 1.25 5.49
CA VAL A 109 9.74 0.71 6.55
C VAL A 109 10.79 -0.23 5.97
N ILE A 110 10.39 -1.14 5.08
CA ILE A 110 11.27 -2.11 4.42
C ILE A 110 12.28 -1.42 3.51
N ALA A 111 11.83 -0.45 2.70
CA ALA A 111 12.72 0.31 1.83
C ALA A 111 13.67 1.23 2.62
N GLY A 112 13.26 1.68 3.80
CA GLY A 112 13.91 2.71 4.58
C GLY A 112 13.46 4.13 4.16
N PRO A 113 12.94 4.96 5.09
CA PRO A 113 12.47 6.32 4.77
C PRO A 113 13.52 7.20 4.09
N ARG A 114 14.80 7.10 4.50
CA ARG A 114 15.90 7.85 3.88
C ARG A 114 16.13 7.44 2.42
N ASN A 115 16.00 6.15 2.10
CA ASN A 115 16.12 5.67 0.73
C ASN A 115 14.95 6.17 -0.12
N VAL A 116 13.72 6.09 0.40
CA VAL A 116 12.53 6.64 -0.28
C VAL A 116 12.71 8.13 -0.62
N LEU A 117 13.29 8.91 0.30
CA LEU A 117 13.49 10.34 0.16
C LEU A 117 14.80 10.71 -0.56
N ASN A 118 15.67 9.75 -0.87
CA ASN A 118 16.91 10.04 -1.60
C ASN A 118 16.58 10.65 -2.98
N PRO A 119 17.20 11.79 -3.36
CA PRO A 119 17.00 12.41 -4.68
C PRO A 119 17.24 11.48 -5.87
N GLN A 120 18.16 10.53 -5.75
CA GLN A 120 18.48 9.54 -6.78
C GLN A 120 17.48 8.38 -6.82
N SER A 121 16.65 8.22 -5.79
CA SER A 121 15.60 7.21 -5.77
C SER A 121 14.40 7.60 -6.63
N ASN A 122 13.62 6.59 -7.01
CA ASN A 122 12.55 6.71 -7.98
C ASN A 122 11.51 7.79 -7.59
N GLU A 123 11.43 8.85 -8.41
CA GLU A 123 10.54 9.99 -8.18
C GLU A 123 9.05 9.59 -8.16
N PHE A 124 8.65 8.69 -9.05
CA PHE A 124 7.26 8.23 -9.13
C PHE A 124 6.82 7.53 -7.84
N THR A 125 7.66 6.65 -7.29
CA THR A 125 7.41 5.99 -5.99
C THR A 125 7.28 7.02 -4.88
N ARG A 126 8.25 7.93 -4.77
CA ARG A 126 8.30 8.95 -3.72
C ARG A 126 7.07 9.86 -3.77
N LYS A 127 6.70 10.34 -4.96
CA LYS A 127 5.51 11.16 -5.18
C LYS A 127 4.23 10.43 -4.74
N ARG A 128 4.05 9.17 -5.13
CA ARG A 128 2.89 8.36 -4.73
C ARG A 128 2.81 8.16 -3.22
N ILE A 129 3.93 7.83 -2.56
CA ILE A 129 3.97 7.68 -1.10
C ILE A 129 3.48 8.96 -0.42
N ILE A 130 4.00 10.12 -0.85
CA ILE A 130 3.64 11.41 -0.25
C ILE A 130 2.17 11.75 -0.51
N GLN A 131 1.69 11.62 -1.75
CA GLN A 131 0.29 11.94 -2.08
C GLN A 131 -0.70 11.04 -1.33
N HIS A 132 -0.44 9.73 -1.26
CA HIS A 132 -1.34 8.81 -0.56
C HIS A 132 -1.21 8.87 0.96
N MET A 133 -0.05 9.24 1.52
CA MET A 133 0.08 9.55 2.95
C MET A 133 -0.93 10.64 3.35
N VAL A 134 -0.96 11.76 2.62
CA VAL A 134 -1.89 12.86 2.88
C VAL A 134 -3.33 12.39 2.76
N LYS A 135 -3.59 11.61 1.70
CA LYS A 135 -4.93 11.06 1.49
C LYS A 135 -5.39 10.21 2.68
N PHE A 136 -4.52 9.34 3.21
CA PHE A 136 -4.86 8.53 4.37
C PHE A 136 -5.06 9.37 5.63
N MET A 137 -4.28 10.45 5.82
CA MET A 137 -4.49 11.38 6.93
C MET A 137 -5.86 12.07 6.89
N ASP A 138 -6.46 12.22 5.71
CA ASP A 138 -7.78 12.82 5.50
C ASP A 138 -8.91 11.77 5.35
N ASP A 139 -8.65 10.49 5.64
CA ASP A 139 -9.66 9.45 5.55
C ASP A 139 -10.73 9.61 6.65
N ARG A 140 -11.97 9.22 6.34
CA ARG A 140 -13.11 9.29 7.26
C ARG A 140 -12.92 8.37 8.47
N TYR A 141 -12.21 7.26 8.31
CA TYR A 141 -11.98 6.27 9.35
C TYR A 141 -10.70 6.56 10.13
N GLN A 142 -10.80 6.60 11.47
CA GLN A 142 -9.68 6.95 12.35
C GLN A 142 -8.49 6.01 12.22
N GLU A 143 -8.73 4.71 12.04
CA GLU A 143 -7.67 3.71 11.87
C GLU A 143 -6.79 4.00 10.64
N ILE A 144 -7.40 4.39 9.52
CA ILE A 144 -6.68 4.74 8.29
C ILE A 144 -5.87 6.01 8.49
N ARG A 145 -6.45 7.02 9.18
CA ARG A 145 -5.72 8.25 9.55
C ARG A 145 -4.46 7.96 10.37
N ARG A 146 -4.52 7.02 11.32
CA ARG A 146 -3.34 6.61 12.11
C ARG A 146 -2.22 6.05 11.23
N TYR A 147 -2.53 5.30 10.17
CA TYR A 147 -1.52 4.85 9.21
C TYR A 147 -0.93 6.01 8.37
N GLY A 148 -1.77 6.96 7.94
CA GLY A 148 -1.31 8.18 7.29
C GLY A 148 -0.37 9.01 8.18
N GLU A 149 -0.75 9.21 9.44
CA GLU A 149 0.09 9.89 10.44
C GLU A 149 1.40 9.13 10.72
N ARG A 150 1.35 7.80 10.73
CA ARG A 150 2.56 6.96 10.87
C ARG A 150 3.50 7.14 9.68
N LEU A 151 3.00 7.16 8.45
CA LEU A 151 3.79 7.49 7.26
C LEU A 151 4.44 8.87 7.39
N TYR A 152 3.67 9.88 7.81
CA TYR A 152 4.21 11.22 8.05
C TYR A 152 5.35 11.19 9.06
N LYS A 153 5.14 10.57 10.24
CA LYS A 153 6.16 10.48 11.31
C LYS A 153 7.43 9.73 10.88
N LEU A 154 7.33 8.79 9.94
CA LEU A 154 8.48 8.10 9.37
C LEU A 154 9.31 9.02 8.45
N LEU A 155 8.64 9.83 7.63
CA LEU A 155 9.26 10.64 6.58
C LEU A 155 9.72 12.02 7.08
N CYS A 156 8.98 12.64 8.01
CA CYS A 156 9.22 14.00 8.47
C CYS A 156 10.51 14.19 9.28
N LYS A 157 11.20 13.09 9.61
CA LYS A 157 12.50 13.13 10.28
C LYS A 157 13.62 13.63 9.37
N ASP A 158 13.42 13.56 8.05
CA ASP A 158 14.39 14.03 7.07
C ASP A 158 14.06 15.45 6.59
N ARG A 159 15.05 16.34 6.54
CA ARG A 159 14.87 17.73 6.12
C ARG A 159 14.40 17.85 4.67
N ILE A 160 14.76 16.89 3.81
CA ILE A 160 14.34 16.92 2.40
C ILE A 160 12.83 16.65 2.24
N PHE A 161 12.18 16.08 3.25
CA PHE A 161 10.75 15.80 3.18
C PHE A 161 9.91 17.06 2.95
N ASP A 162 10.22 18.16 3.63
CA ASP A 162 9.53 19.44 3.45
C ASP A 162 9.64 19.98 2.01
N LEU A 163 10.78 19.73 1.35
CA LEU A 163 10.97 20.08 -0.06
C LEU A 163 10.00 19.29 -0.94
N TYR A 164 9.87 17.98 -0.70
CA TYR A 164 8.97 17.13 -1.47
C TYR A 164 7.50 17.38 -1.19
N LEU A 165 7.12 17.75 0.04
CA LEU A 165 5.76 18.21 0.33
C LEU A 165 5.40 19.40 -0.55
N LYS A 166 6.25 20.42 -0.60
CA LYS A 166 6.03 21.62 -1.44
C LYS A 166 6.08 21.31 -2.94
N ARG A 167 6.87 20.32 -3.36
CA ARG A 167 7.00 19.93 -4.78
C ARG A 167 5.81 19.10 -5.29
N TYR A 168 5.23 18.26 -4.44
CA TYR A 168 4.23 17.26 -4.88
C TYR A 168 2.79 17.58 -4.47
N LEU A 169 2.58 18.56 -3.61
CA LEU A 169 1.27 18.93 -3.06
C LEU A 169 1.00 20.42 -3.26
N GLU A 170 -0.28 20.77 -3.31
CA GLU A 170 -0.75 22.15 -3.31
C GLU A 170 -0.46 22.84 -1.97
N LYS A 171 -0.32 24.17 -1.98
CA LYS A 171 0.11 24.94 -0.80
C LYS A 171 -0.88 24.80 0.36
N GLU A 172 -2.17 24.80 0.05
CA GLU A 172 -3.29 24.68 0.98
C GLU A 172 -3.23 23.33 1.71
N VAL A 173 -2.92 22.26 0.97
CA VAL A 173 -2.76 20.90 1.50
C VAL A 173 -1.56 20.83 2.45
N VAL A 174 -0.42 21.45 2.09
CA VAL A 174 0.77 21.50 2.96
C VAL A 174 0.46 22.21 4.28
N VAL A 175 -0.26 23.33 4.24
CA VAL A 175 -0.67 24.09 5.44
C VAL A 175 -1.57 23.22 6.34
N LYS A 176 -2.58 22.58 5.75
CA LYS A 176 -3.51 21.68 6.47
C LYS A 176 -2.75 20.56 7.20
N ILE A 177 -1.82 19.88 6.53
CA ILE A 177 -1.02 18.80 7.14
C ILE A 177 -0.22 19.31 8.35
N LYS A 178 0.45 20.45 8.20
CA LYS A 178 1.26 21.03 9.28
C LYS A 178 0.42 21.43 10.50
N GLN A 179 -0.82 21.88 10.29
CA GLN A 179 -1.76 22.16 11.37
C GLN A 179 -2.25 20.86 12.05
N CYS A 180 -2.66 19.86 11.26
CA CYS A 180 -3.12 18.57 11.80
C CYS A 180 -2.06 17.90 12.71
N VAL A 181 -0.79 17.96 12.32
CA VAL A 181 0.30 17.35 13.11
C VAL A 181 0.56 18.11 14.40
N LYS A 182 0.46 19.45 14.41
CA LYS A 182 0.63 20.25 15.64
C LYS A 182 -0.43 19.90 16.68
N VAL A 183 -1.70 19.86 16.26
CA VAL A 183 -2.84 19.51 17.15
C VAL A 183 -2.69 18.11 17.75
N ASN A 184 -2.15 17.16 16.99
CA ASN A 184 -1.96 15.79 17.48
C ASN A 184 -0.81 15.65 18.48
N ASN A 185 0.21 16.50 18.42
CA ASN A 185 1.32 16.50 19.40
C ASN A 185 0.92 17.14 20.73
N GLU A 186 -0.09 17.99 20.76
CA GLU A 186 -0.61 18.64 21.98
C GLU A 186 -1.59 17.74 22.77
N ARG A 187 -2.00 16.61 22.20
CA ARG A 187 -2.97 15.66 22.79
C ARG A 187 -2.33 14.38 23.36
N THR A 188 -1.00 14.30 23.34
CA THR A 188 -0.16 13.22 23.90
C THR A 188 0.78 13.79 24.93
#